data_AF-A0A3R6I8H8-F1
#
_entry.id   AF-A0A3R6I8H8-F1
#
_cell.length_a   1.000
_cell.length_b   1.000
_cell.length_c   1.000
_cell.angle_alpha   90.00
_cell.angle_beta   90.00
_cell.angle_gamma   90.00
#
_symmetry.space_group_name_H-M   'P 1'
#
loop_
_entity.id
_entity.type
_entity.pdbx_description
1 polymer ?
#
loop_
_entity_poly.entity_id
_entity_poly.type
_entity_poly.pdbx_seq_one_letter_code
_entity_poly.pdbx_strand_id
1 'polypeptide(L)'
;MNFVDFVEKYQQEMAPEQMLAIAKAVGKYLSCKLSDVEEHHLCAMVYGVLSDEHFDKHFADDAISKMWYEDADGTKHTAPFFSDDEIREAFDKHQDDISDYTIYDLAVTMNLMRSDHHVMLERYSKDADELKEMVVLMAIEYLQDPDCLHPTSKIWHTING
;
A
#
# COMPACT_ATOMS: atom_id res chain seq x y z
N MET A 1 26.64 -15.46 -18.95
CA MET A 1 25.17 -15.42 -18.99
C MET A 1 24.70 -15.55 -17.56
N ASN A 2 24.24 -14.45 -16.99
CA ASN A 2 23.59 -14.47 -15.68
C ASN A 2 22.16 -15.04 -15.82
N PHE A 3 21.43 -15.17 -14.72
CA PHE A 3 20.09 -15.76 -14.76
C PHE A 3 19.08 -14.89 -15.54
N VAL A 4 19.20 -13.57 -15.48
CA VAL A 4 18.35 -12.62 -16.24
C VAL A 4 18.59 -12.82 -17.74
N ASP A 5 19.85 -12.83 -18.18
CA ASP A 5 20.22 -13.10 -19.57
C ASP A 5 19.71 -14.48 -20.06
N PHE A 6 19.68 -15.49 -19.17
CA PHE A 6 19.16 -16.82 -19.48
C PHE A 6 17.64 -16.78 -19.68
N VAL A 7 16.90 -16.14 -18.78
CA VAL A 7 15.44 -16.00 -18.90
C VAL A 7 15.08 -15.23 -20.16
N GLU A 8 15.64 -14.04 -20.38
CA GLU A 8 15.37 -13.22 -21.57
C GLU A 8 15.62 -13.96 -22.88
N LYS A 9 16.69 -14.78 -22.94
CA LYS A 9 17.05 -15.55 -24.13
C LYS A 9 16.07 -16.68 -24.45
N TYR A 10 15.52 -17.34 -23.43
CA TYR A 10 14.73 -18.56 -23.63
C TYR A 10 13.22 -18.38 -23.37
N GLN A 11 12.77 -17.23 -22.87
CA GLN A 11 11.37 -16.96 -22.51
C GLN A 11 10.41 -16.85 -23.71
N GLN A 12 10.91 -16.66 -24.93
CA GLN A 12 10.05 -16.50 -26.12
C GLN A 12 9.11 -17.70 -26.28
N GLU A 13 7.80 -17.42 -26.40
CA GLU A 13 6.73 -18.39 -26.65
C GLU A 13 6.48 -19.43 -25.53
N MET A 14 6.86 -19.15 -24.28
CA MET A 14 6.53 -20.02 -23.16
C MET A 14 5.01 -20.06 -22.88
N ALA A 15 4.48 -21.24 -22.63
CA ALA A 15 3.13 -21.42 -22.12
C ALA A 15 3.02 -20.96 -20.65
N PRO A 16 1.85 -20.51 -20.17
CA PRO A 16 1.65 -20.10 -18.77
C PRO A 16 2.11 -21.13 -17.74
N GLU A 17 1.95 -22.43 -18.02
CA GLU A 17 2.38 -23.51 -17.13
C GLU A 17 3.89 -23.60 -17.01
N GLN A 18 4.63 -23.31 -18.09
CA GLN A 18 6.08 -23.29 -18.10
C GLN A 18 6.61 -22.09 -17.30
N MET A 19 5.97 -20.92 -17.44
CA MET A 19 6.30 -19.74 -16.64
C MET A 19 6.05 -19.99 -15.15
N LEU A 20 4.92 -20.61 -14.79
CA LEU A 20 4.61 -20.97 -13.42
C LEU A 20 5.62 -21.98 -12.84
N ALA A 21 6.06 -22.97 -13.63
CA ALA A 21 7.07 -23.93 -13.21
C ALA A 21 8.42 -23.25 -12.94
N ILE A 22 8.83 -22.30 -13.79
CA ILE A 22 10.05 -21.51 -13.60
C ILE A 22 9.95 -20.64 -12.35
N ALA A 23 8.85 -19.90 -12.18
CA ALA A 23 8.62 -19.06 -11.01
C ALA A 23 8.67 -19.88 -9.71
N LYS A 24 8.04 -21.06 -9.68
CA LYS A 24 8.10 -21.99 -8.53
C LYS A 24 9.52 -22.50 -8.26
N ALA A 25 10.29 -22.82 -9.30
CA ALA A 25 11.66 -23.28 -9.15
C ALA A 25 12.57 -22.19 -8.57
N VAL A 26 12.43 -20.95 -9.06
CA VAL A 26 13.12 -19.76 -8.53
C VAL A 26 12.70 -19.50 -7.08
N GLY A 27 11.39 -19.48 -6.80
CA GLY A 27 10.85 -19.26 -5.45
C GLY A 27 11.37 -20.29 -4.44
N LYS A 28 11.42 -21.57 -4.80
CA LYS A 28 11.97 -22.63 -3.93
C LYS A 28 13.46 -22.45 -3.64
N TYR A 29 14.22 -21.91 -4.59
CA TYR A 29 15.63 -21.62 -4.36
C TYR A 29 15.79 -20.41 -3.43
N LEU A 30 15.00 -19.36 -3.65
CA LEU A 30 15.02 -18.13 -2.86
C LEU A 30 14.55 -18.36 -1.42
N SER A 31 13.53 -19.19 -1.18
CA SER A 31 13.02 -19.50 0.16
C SER A 31 14.08 -20.15 1.08
N CYS A 32 15.16 -20.70 0.51
CA CYS A 32 16.28 -21.26 1.27
C CYS A 32 17.38 -20.23 1.59
N LYS A 33 17.23 -18.98 1.12
CA LYS A 33 18.27 -17.95 1.10
C LYS A 33 17.83 -16.62 1.68
N LEU A 34 16.56 -16.27 1.50
CA LEU A 34 15.99 -15.02 2.00
C LEU A 34 15.66 -15.13 3.48
N SER A 35 15.85 -14.03 4.20
CA SER A 35 15.21 -13.80 5.49
C SER A 35 13.71 -13.52 5.32
N ASP A 36 12.94 -13.61 6.41
CA ASP A 36 11.50 -13.31 6.40
C ASP A 36 11.19 -11.91 5.85
N VAL A 37 12.06 -10.92 6.12
CA VAL A 37 11.92 -9.54 5.63
C VAL A 37 12.12 -9.47 4.11
N GLU A 38 13.15 -10.15 3.61
CA GLU A 38 13.43 -10.18 2.17
C GLU A 38 12.39 -11.00 1.40
N GLU A 39 11.87 -12.09 1.99
CA GLU A 39 10.77 -12.87 1.42
C GLU A 39 9.49 -12.04 1.35
N HIS A 40 9.15 -11.32 2.42
CA HIS A 40 7.99 -10.43 2.42
C HIS A 40 8.13 -9.31 1.37
N HIS A 41 9.31 -8.70 1.25
CA HIS A 41 9.56 -7.68 0.22
C HIS A 41 9.42 -8.25 -1.20
N LEU A 42 9.94 -9.47 -1.45
CA LEU A 42 9.75 -10.17 -2.72
C LEU A 42 8.27 -10.44 -3.00
N CYS A 43 7.50 -10.87 -2.00
CA CYS A 43 6.06 -11.06 -2.13
C CYS A 43 5.34 -9.76 -2.50
N ALA A 44 5.69 -8.64 -1.87
CA ALA A 44 5.14 -7.33 -2.21
C ALA A 44 5.47 -6.95 -3.66
N MET A 45 6.73 -7.07 -4.09
CA MET A 45 7.12 -6.78 -5.48
C MET A 45 6.35 -7.62 -6.51
N VAL A 46 6.25 -8.94 -6.28
CA VAL A 46 5.53 -9.84 -7.18
C VAL A 46 4.04 -9.50 -7.18
N TYR A 47 3.45 -9.24 -6.01
CA TYR A 47 2.05 -8.88 -5.92
C TYR A 47 1.76 -7.55 -6.63
N GLY A 48 2.59 -6.52 -6.45
CA GLY A 48 2.43 -5.24 -7.14
C GLY A 48 2.38 -5.39 -8.66
N VAL A 49 3.20 -6.27 -9.25
CA VAL A 49 3.12 -6.60 -10.68
C VAL A 49 1.82 -7.29 -11.06
N LEU A 50 1.23 -8.09 -10.18
CA LEU A 50 0.01 -8.85 -10.43
C LEU A 50 -1.28 -8.06 -10.18
N SER A 51 -1.23 -7.05 -9.31
CA SER A 51 -2.39 -6.25 -8.88
C SER A 51 -2.41 -4.84 -9.49
N ASP A 52 -1.56 -4.58 -10.48
CA ASP A 52 -1.32 -3.23 -11.02
C ASP A 52 -0.98 -2.22 -9.91
N GLU A 53 -0.23 -2.69 -8.90
CA GLU A 53 0.28 -1.88 -7.79
C GLU A 53 -0.82 -1.30 -6.89
N HIS A 54 -1.93 -2.03 -6.74
CA HIS A 54 -3.00 -1.72 -5.80
C HIS A 54 -3.02 -2.68 -4.61
N PHE A 55 -3.29 -2.15 -3.41
CA PHE A 55 -3.37 -2.95 -2.20
C PHE A 55 -4.58 -3.91 -2.22
N ASP A 56 -4.38 -5.12 -1.70
CA ASP A 56 -5.48 -5.91 -1.14
C ASP A 56 -5.52 -5.74 0.39
N LYS A 57 -6.44 -6.44 1.05
CA LYS A 57 -6.54 -6.41 2.51
C LYS A 57 -5.25 -6.87 3.20
N HIS A 58 -4.58 -7.89 2.67
CA HIS A 58 -3.41 -8.47 3.34
C HIS A 58 -2.25 -7.47 3.37
N PHE A 59 -1.91 -6.90 2.21
CA PHE A 59 -0.83 -5.92 2.12
C PHE A 59 -1.20 -4.59 2.77
N ALA A 60 -2.47 -4.18 2.74
CA ALA A 60 -2.93 -2.99 3.44
C ALA A 60 -2.83 -3.15 4.96
N ASP A 61 -3.32 -4.25 5.53
CA ASP A 61 -3.27 -4.50 6.97
C ASP A 61 -1.80 -4.54 7.46
N ASP A 62 -0.90 -5.17 6.68
CA ASP A 62 0.53 -5.20 6.98
C ASP A 62 1.18 -3.79 6.93
N ALA A 63 0.89 -3.00 5.89
CA ALA A 63 1.37 -1.63 5.77
C ALA A 63 0.87 -0.74 6.92
N ILE A 64 -0.44 -0.81 7.21
CA ILE A 64 -1.09 -0.03 8.27
C ILE A 64 -0.49 -0.39 9.63
N SER A 65 -0.24 -1.68 9.91
CA SER A 65 0.29 -2.13 11.22
C SER A 65 1.63 -1.49 11.61
N LYS A 66 2.37 -0.95 10.64
CA LYS A 66 3.68 -0.31 10.82
C LYS A 66 3.57 1.20 11.10
N MET A 67 2.39 1.79 10.96
CA MET A 67 2.16 3.23 11.13
C MET A 67 1.92 3.59 12.59
N TRP A 68 2.47 4.73 13.01
CA TRP A 68 2.37 5.23 14.38
C TRP A 68 2.71 6.72 14.44
N TYR A 69 2.19 7.42 15.43
CA TYR A 69 2.64 8.76 15.80
C TYR A 69 2.84 8.87 17.31
N GLU A 70 3.56 9.90 17.75
CA GLU A 70 3.77 10.22 19.16
C GLU A 70 3.15 11.58 19.45
N ASP A 71 2.26 11.67 20.44
CA ASP A 71 1.62 12.94 20.80
C ASP A 71 2.54 13.86 21.62
N ALA A 72 2.07 15.07 21.93
CA ALA A 72 2.84 16.07 22.67
C ALA A 72 3.25 15.61 24.08
N ASP A 73 2.53 14.65 24.66
CA ASP A 73 2.82 14.07 25.97
C ASP A 73 3.81 12.88 25.89
N GLY A 74 4.26 12.53 24.69
CA GLY A 74 5.17 11.41 24.44
C GLY A 74 4.45 10.05 24.38
N THR A 75 3.12 10.03 24.25
CA THR A 75 2.36 8.78 24.12
C THR A 75 2.39 8.31 22.68
N LYS A 76 2.85 7.08 22.47
CA LYS A 76 2.84 6.42 21.16
C LYS A 76 1.45 5.86 20.84
N HIS A 77 0.88 6.29 19.72
CA HIS A 77 -0.35 5.79 19.14
C HIS A 77 -0.04 4.98 17.90
N THR A 78 -0.55 3.76 17.81
CA THR A 78 -0.31 2.84 16.68
C THR A 78 -1.59 2.61 15.91
N ALA A 79 -1.46 2.50 14.58
CA ALA A 79 -2.57 2.17 13.71
C ALA A 79 -3.09 0.72 13.94
N PRO A 80 -4.30 0.37 13.48
CA PRO A 80 -5.22 1.18 12.68
C PRO A 80 -5.87 2.32 13.48
N PHE A 81 -5.95 3.51 12.89
CA PHE A 81 -6.62 4.67 13.49
C PHE A 81 -8.09 4.79 13.12
N PHE A 82 -8.52 4.06 12.09
CA PHE A 82 -9.87 4.04 11.58
C PHE A 82 -10.37 2.60 11.50
N SER A 83 -11.65 2.41 11.77
CA SER A 83 -12.31 1.12 11.63
C SER A 83 -12.63 0.79 10.16
N ASP A 84 -12.79 -0.49 9.84
CA ASP A 84 -13.19 -0.94 8.50
C ASP A 84 -14.51 -0.29 8.04
N ASP A 85 -15.43 0.00 8.97
CA ASP A 85 -16.71 0.66 8.67
C ASP A 85 -16.52 2.13 8.30
N GLU A 86 -15.64 2.86 9.00
CA GLU A 86 -15.31 4.25 8.67
C GLU A 86 -14.59 4.37 7.31
N ILE A 87 -13.69 3.43 7.02
CA ILE A 87 -13.02 3.35 5.72
C ILE A 87 -14.04 3.08 4.61
N ARG A 88 -14.96 2.13 4.83
CA ARG A 88 -16.02 1.82 3.84
C ARG A 88 -16.94 3.01 3.62
N GLU A 89 -17.37 3.68 4.69
CA GLU A 89 -18.20 4.89 4.59
C GLU A 89 -17.51 5.99 3.78
N ALA A 90 -16.22 6.24 4.03
CA ALA A 90 -15.44 7.21 3.27
C ALA A 90 -15.29 6.80 1.79
N PHE A 91 -15.00 5.52 1.53
CA PHE A 91 -14.84 5.01 0.18
C PHE A 91 -16.13 5.11 -0.62
N ASP A 92 -17.25 4.63 -0.09
CA ASP A 92 -18.54 4.65 -0.77
C ASP A 92 -19.01 6.08 -1.09
N LYS A 93 -18.64 7.06 -0.25
CA LYS A 93 -18.94 8.48 -0.45
C LYS A 93 -18.09 9.13 -1.55
N HIS A 94 -16.85 8.69 -1.74
CA HIS A 94 -15.85 9.32 -2.59
C HIS A 94 -15.35 8.43 -3.74
N GLN A 95 -16.02 7.30 -4.01
CA GLN A 95 -15.58 6.32 -4.98
C GLN A 95 -15.37 6.93 -6.38
N ASP A 96 -16.24 7.87 -6.78
CA ASP A 96 -16.14 8.55 -8.07
C ASP A 96 -14.92 9.48 -8.16
N ASP A 97 -14.49 10.03 -7.03
CA ASP A 97 -13.31 10.92 -6.94
C ASP A 97 -12.02 10.11 -7.12
N ILE A 98 -11.96 8.90 -6.55
CA ILE A 98 -10.77 8.03 -6.57
C ILE A 98 -11.00 6.76 -7.38
N SER A 99 -11.60 6.89 -8.57
CA SER A 99 -12.07 5.74 -9.36
C SER A 99 -10.98 4.75 -9.81
N ASP A 100 -9.72 5.21 -9.85
CA ASP A 100 -8.57 4.37 -10.16
C ASP A 100 -8.04 3.60 -8.93
N TYR A 101 -8.52 3.92 -7.73
CA TYR A 101 -8.04 3.35 -6.47
C TYR A 101 -9.04 2.41 -5.82
N THR A 102 -8.52 1.50 -5.01
CA THR A 102 -9.30 0.56 -4.22
C THR A 102 -9.60 1.12 -2.81
N ILE A 103 -10.57 0.50 -2.14
CA ILE A 103 -10.84 0.77 -0.71
C ILE A 103 -9.60 0.57 0.17
N TYR A 104 -8.72 -0.35 -0.20
CA TYR A 104 -7.50 -0.64 0.54
C TYR A 104 -6.43 0.44 0.33
N ASP A 105 -6.33 1.00 -0.87
CA ASP A 105 -5.48 2.15 -1.14
C ASP A 105 -5.93 3.36 -0.32
N LEU A 106 -7.25 3.60 -0.23
CA LEU A 106 -7.80 4.63 0.64
C LEU A 106 -7.50 4.34 2.11
N ALA A 107 -7.65 3.10 2.57
CA ALA A 107 -7.38 2.70 3.96
C ALA A 107 -5.93 3.00 4.37
N VAL A 108 -4.97 2.60 3.52
CA VAL A 108 -3.54 2.86 3.74
C VAL A 108 -3.28 4.36 3.75
N THR A 109 -3.85 5.09 2.78
CA THR A 109 -3.65 6.55 2.67
C THR A 109 -4.20 7.29 3.88
N MET A 110 -5.42 6.97 4.34
CA MET A 110 -6.02 7.61 5.51
C MET A 110 -5.16 7.38 6.77
N ASN A 111 -4.66 6.17 6.99
CA ASN A 111 -3.79 5.89 8.14
C ASN A 111 -2.44 6.61 8.03
N LEU A 112 -1.88 6.70 6.81
CA LEU A 112 -0.65 7.45 6.56
C LEU A 112 -0.85 8.95 6.85
N MET A 113 -1.93 9.55 6.33
CA MET A 113 -2.26 10.96 6.57
C MET A 113 -2.47 11.24 8.06
N ARG A 114 -3.14 10.34 8.79
CA ARG A 114 -3.33 10.48 10.24
C ARG A 114 -2.01 10.42 11.01
N SER A 115 -1.10 9.55 10.59
CA SER A 115 0.22 9.35 11.20
C SER A 115 1.13 10.57 10.96
N ASP A 116 1.34 10.93 9.71
CA ASP A 116 2.34 11.92 9.30
C ASP A 116 1.92 13.36 9.60
N HIS A 117 0.62 13.61 9.71
CA HIS A 117 0.07 14.95 9.93
C HIS A 117 -0.63 15.12 11.29
N HIS A 118 -0.40 14.23 12.26
CA HIS A 118 -1.09 14.26 13.56
C HIS A 118 -1.06 15.63 14.26
N VAL A 119 0.10 16.30 14.30
CA VAL A 119 0.25 17.62 14.96
C VAL A 119 -0.66 18.67 14.33
N MET A 120 -0.78 18.64 13.00
CA MET A 120 -1.62 19.58 12.26
C MET A 120 -3.09 19.25 12.49
N LEU A 121 -3.46 17.97 12.32
CA LEU A 121 -4.82 17.49 12.50
C LEU A 121 -5.35 17.84 13.90
N GLU A 122 -4.61 17.49 14.96
CA GLU A 122 -5.00 17.75 16.35
C GLU A 122 -5.09 19.24 16.69
N ARG A 123 -4.34 20.09 15.99
CA ARG A 123 -4.39 21.54 16.19
C ARG A 123 -5.62 22.18 15.57
N TYR A 124 -6.09 21.65 14.45
CA TYR A 124 -7.11 22.30 13.62
C TYR A 124 -8.47 21.62 13.65
N SER A 125 -8.56 20.34 14.05
CA SER A 125 -9.83 19.66 14.30
C SER A 125 -10.40 20.05 15.66
N LYS A 126 -11.72 20.32 15.75
CA LYS A 126 -12.39 20.58 17.02
C LYS A 126 -12.77 19.29 17.76
N ASP A 127 -13.04 18.22 17.02
CA ASP A 127 -13.45 16.93 17.54
C ASP A 127 -13.00 15.78 16.61
N ALA A 128 -13.33 14.54 17.00
CA ALA A 128 -12.94 13.34 16.28
C ALA A 128 -13.61 13.23 14.90
N ASP A 129 -14.83 13.73 14.74
CA ASP A 129 -15.56 13.67 13.47
C ASP A 129 -14.94 14.65 12.45
N GLU A 130 -14.64 15.88 12.88
CA GLU A 130 -13.93 16.86 12.05
C GLU A 130 -12.52 16.38 11.70
N LEU A 131 -11.80 15.74 12.64
CA LEU A 131 -10.50 15.14 12.38
C LEU A 131 -10.59 14.06 11.29
N LYS A 132 -11.57 13.16 11.40
CA LYS A 132 -11.80 12.11 10.40
C LYS A 132 -12.11 12.71 9.04
N GLU A 133 -12.98 13.71 8.96
CA GLU A 133 -13.32 14.38 7.69
C GLU A 133 -12.10 15.04 7.06
N MET A 134 -11.27 15.73 7.85
CA MET A 134 -10.00 16.29 7.36
C MET A 134 -9.06 15.22 6.82
N VAL A 135 -8.92 14.08 7.51
CA VAL A 135 -8.07 12.97 7.05
C VAL A 135 -8.59 12.38 5.74
N VAL A 136 -9.91 12.17 5.63
CA VAL A 136 -10.53 11.70 4.39
C VAL A 136 -10.23 12.66 3.24
N LEU A 137 -10.47 13.96 3.42
CA LEU A 137 -10.20 14.96 2.38
C LEU A 137 -8.73 14.99 1.96
N MET A 138 -7.81 14.95 2.93
CA MET A 138 -6.38 14.89 2.65
C MET A 138 -6.00 13.63 1.87
N ALA A 139 -6.58 12.48 2.21
CA ALA A 139 -6.32 11.23 1.51
C ALA A 139 -6.81 11.28 0.06
N ILE A 140 -8.03 11.80 -0.17
CA ILE A 140 -8.60 11.95 -1.52
C ILE A 140 -7.74 12.90 -2.36
N GLU A 141 -7.43 14.10 -1.85
CA GLU A 141 -6.59 15.08 -2.54
C GLU A 141 -5.20 14.52 -2.85
N TYR A 142 -4.60 13.79 -1.91
CA TYR A 142 -3.30 13.14 -2.13
C TYR A 142 -3.34 12.12 -3.27
N LEU A 143 -4.38 11.28 -3.31
CA LEU A 143 -4.54 10.24 -4.34
C LEU A 143 -4.85 10.82 -5.72
N GLN A 144 -5.62 11.91 -5.77
CA GLN A 144 -5.97 12.58 -7.03
C GLN A 144 -4.87 13.51 -7.57
N ASP A 145 -3.93 13.91 -6.73
CA ASP A 145 -2.87 14.84 -7.11
C ASP A 145 -1.97 14.23 -8.23
N PRO A 146 -2.01 14.81 -9.44
CA PRO A 146 -1.37 14.27 -10.63
C PRO A 146 0.15 14.47 -10.64
N ASP A 147 0.72 15.23 -9.70
CA ASP A 147 2.15 15.55 -9.65
C ASP A 147 2.99 14.38 -9.08
N CYS A 148 2.82 13.18 -9.65
CA CYS A 148 3.66 12.03 -9.35
C CYS A 148 3.88 11.13 -10.58
N LEU A 149 4.94 10.30 -10.54
CA LEU A 149 5.28 9.36 -11.62
C LEU A 149 4.26 8.22 -11.77
N HIS A 150 3.47 7.95 -10.74
CA HIS A 150 2.54 6.82 -10.63
C HIS A 150 1.16 7.31 -10.18
N PRO A 151 0.43 8.09 -11.01
CA PRO A 151 -0.78 8.82 -10.60
C PRO A 151 -1.96 7.93 -10.20
N THR A 152 -1.94 6.65 -10.56
CA THR A 152 -2.98 5.68 -10.21
C THR A 152 -2.56 4.70 -9.12
N SER A 153 -1.28 4.61 -8.76
CA SER A 153 -0.76 3.68 -7.74
C SER A 153 0.15 4.39 -6.72
N LYS A 154 -0.05 5.70 -6.54
CA LYS A 154 0.83 6.60 -5.77
C LYS A 154 1.12 6.12 -4.35
N ILE A 155 0.07 5.66 -3.65
CA ILE A 155 0.21 5.18 -2.27
C ILE A 155 1.03 3.88 -2.18
N TRP A 156 0.90 2.98 -3.17
CA TRP A 156 1.70 1.76 -3.20
C TRP A 156 3.19 2.06 -3.30
N HIS A 157 3.58 2.95 -4.22
CA HIS A 157 4.98 3.38 -4.34
C HIS A 157 5.48 4.16 -3.15
N THR A 158 4.60 4.87 -2.43
CA THR A 158 4.99 5.59 -1.21
C THR A 158 5.32 4.63 -0.06
N ILE A 159 4.65 3.48 0.00
CA ILE A 159 4.85 2.47 1.05
C ILE A 159 5.94 1.46 0.67
N ASN A 160 6.00 1.06 -0.59
CA ASN A 160 6.83 -0.07 -1.07
C ASN A 160 7.99 0.32 -2.00
N GLY A 161 8.08 1.59 -2.42
CA GLY A 161 9.09 2.11 -3.35
C GLY A 161 10.43 2.50 -2.72
#